data_AF-A0A7K7VPD9-F1
#
_entry.id   AF-A0A7K7VPD9-F1
#
_cell.length_a   1.000
_cell.length_b   1.000
_cell.length_c   1.000
_cell.angle_alpha   90.00
_cell.angle_beta   90.00
_cell.angle_gamma   90.00
#
_symmetry.space_group_name_H-M   'P 1'
#
loop_
_entity.id
_entity.type
_entity.pdbx_description
1 polymer ?
#
loop_
_entity_poly.entity_id
_entity_poly.type
_entity_poly.pdbx_seq_one_letter_code
_entity_poly.pdbx_strand_id
1 'polypeptide(L)'
;LPCQVLDQWFESEPLKATLATDAVIGAMGSPRTPGSGYVLLHHAMGVLQGRRGAWGYVAGGMGALSGALACAAAARGAHVFTEKPVSRVLLGRDGRARGVALQDGTEVTSRVVLSNASPQRTFLELAPREQLPEDFVRRIQRADTCSPVTKINVAVDRLPNFLAAPNPRRDQPLPHHQCSIHLNCESSELLHRAYAEARDGRPSSRPMIELCIPSVLDPGLAPRGCHVVSLFTQFTPAVLAGGRPWDAAARDAYADTGRERPRGPGTAAAAPTPRLPLAASRAVFDCVEAYAPGFKASVVGRDVLTPPDLERIFGLPGG
;
A
#
# COMPACT_ATOMS: atom_id res chain seq x y z
N LEU A 1 2.19 17.69 15.69
CA LEU A 1 1.35 17.03 14.64
C LEU A 1 1.89 17.39 13.27
N PRO A 2 1.81 16.53 12.24
CA PRO A 2 2.12 16.90 10.86
C PRO A 2 1.45 18.21 10.46
N CYS A 3 0.12 18.35 10.65
CA CYS A 3 -0.60 19.58 10.33
C CYS A 3 -0.01 20.81 11.04
N GLN A 4 0.27 20.73 12.35
CA GLN A 4 0.86 21.86 13.09
C GLN A 4 2.24 22.28 12.57
N VAL A 5 3.07 21.32 12.18
CA VAL A 5 4.38 21.64 11.59
C VAL A 5 4.16 22.23 10.20
N LEU A 6 3.34 21.62 9.36
CA LEU A 6 3.08 22.08 8.01
C LEU A 6 2.43 23.46 7.97
N ASP A 7 1.53 23.78 8.90
CA ASP A 7 0.88 25.08 9.05
C ASP A 7 1.86 26.20 9.43
N GLN A 8 3.00 25.87 10.05
CA GLN A 8 4.05 26.85 10.37
C GLN A 8 4.89 27.23 9.14
N TRP A 9 5.03 26.33 8.16
CA TRP A 9 5.96 26.47 7.05
C TRP A 9 5.29 26.70 5.68
N PHE A 10 4.00 26.36 5.55
CA PHE A 10 3.29 26.41 4.28
C PHE A 10 1.91 27.03 4.41
N GLU A 11 1.51 27.83 3.41
CA GLU A 11 0.18 28.45 3.35
C GLU A 11 -0.80 27.63 2.48
N SER A 12 -0.29 26.92 1.47
CA SER A 12 -1.10 26.20 0.48
C SER A 12 -1.65 24.88 1.04
N GLU A 13 -2.98 24.77 1.19
CA GLU A 13 -3.66 23.55 1.65
C GLU A 13 -3.32 22.31 0.80
N PRO A 14 -3.35 22.35 -0.54
CA PRO A 14 -2.97 21.19 -1.35
C PRO A 14 -1.53 20.73 -1.12
N LEU A 15 -0.59 21.66 -0.92
CA LEU A 15 0.80 21.32 -0.62
C LEU A 15 0.91 20.66 0.77
N LYS A 16 0.27 21.26 1.78
CA LYS A 16 0.23 20.70 3.14
C LYS A 16 -0.40 19.32 3.16
N ALA A 17 -1.54 19.14 2.49
CA ALA A 17 -2.23 17.87 2.42
C ALA A 17 -1.39 16.81 1.68
N THR A 18 -0.73 17.18 0.59
CA THR A 18 0.20 16.27 -0.12
C THR A 18 1.33 15.83 0.82
N LEU A 19 2.00 16.74 1.52
CA LEU A 19 3.05 16.36 2.48
C LEU A 19 2.50 15.58 3.70
N ALA A 20 1.26 15.84 4.09
CA ALA A 20 0.60 15.12 5.17
C ALA A 20 0.30 13.65 4.80
N THR A 21 0.22 13.31 3.51
CA THR A 21 0.06 11.93 3.07
C THR A 21 1.25 11.07 3.52
N ASP A 22 2.48 11.54 3.33
CA ASP A 22 3.72 10.88 3.77
C ASP A 22 3.78 10.67 5.29
N ALA A 23 2.97 11.41 6.06
CA ALA A 23 2.85 11.24 7.50
C ALA A 23 1.88 10.13 7.93
N VAL A 24 1.06 9.61 7.02
CA VAL A 24 0.00 8.65 7.33
C VAL A 24 0.02 7.39 6.48
N ILE A 25 0.91 7.29 5.47
CA ILE A 25 1.09 6.09 4.64
C ILE A 25 1.23 4.85 5.53
N GLY A 26 0.40 3.84 5.27
CA GLY A 26 0.42 2.56 5.97
C GLY A 26 -0.13 2.59 7.42
N ALA A 27 -0.37 3.76 8.01
CA ALA A 27 -0.83 3.89 9.39
C ALA A 27 -2.34 4.12 9.47
N MET A 28 -3.02 3.42 10.38
CA MET A 28 -4.41 3.70 10.77
C MET A 28 -4.46 4.94 11.69
N GLY A 29 -4.05 6.10 11.18
CA GLY A 29 -3.97 7.36 11.93
C GLY A 29 -4.21 8.59 11.07
N SER A 30 -4.79 9.63 11.66
CA SER A 30 -5.02 10.92 11.01
C SER A 30 -3.72 11.76 10.96
N PRO A 31 -3.57 12.68 10.00
CA PRO A 31 -2.53 13.72 10.06
C PRO A 31 -2.63 14.61 11.31
N ARG A 32 -3.76 14.55 12.02
CA ARG A 32 -4.02 15.23 13.30
C ARG A 32 -3.72 14.38 14.54
N THR A 33 -3.32 13.11 14.38
CA THR A 33 -2.99 12.21 15.51
C THR A 33 -1.59 12.53 16.06
N PRO A 34 -1.41 12.68 17.39
CA PRO A 34 -0.09 12.82 18.00
C PRO A 34 0.87 11.71 17.58
N GLY A 35 2.10 12.08 17.19
CA GLY A 35 3.13 11.14 16.76
C GLY A 35 3.14 10.80 15.26
N SER A 36 2.09 11.09 14.48
CA SER A 36 2.08 10.77 13.03
C SER A 36 3.18 11.49 12.22
N GLY A 37 3.72 12.60 12.75
CA GLY A 37 4.86 13.30 12.15
C GLY A 37 6.15 12.47 12.10
N TYR A 38 6.24 11.38 12.87
CA TYR A 38 7.37 10.46 12.81
C TYR A 38 7.49 9.78 11.44
N VAL A 39 6.36 9.39 10.83
CA VAL A 39 6.37 8.72 9.51
C VAL A 39 6.91 9.66 8.44
N LEU A 40 6.50 10.93 8.48
CA LEU A 40 7.04 11.97 7.59
C LEU A 40 8.55 12.16 7.78
N LEU A 41 9.00 12.25 9.04
CA LEU A 41 10.43 12.36 9.35
C LEU A 41 11.21 11.15 8.82
N HIS A 42 10.68 9.95 8.99
CA HIS A 42 11.30 8.72 8.49
C HIS A 42 11.49 8.77 6.96
N HIS A 43 10.52 9.27 6.21
CA HIS A 43 10.65 9.46 4.76
C HIS A 43 11.72 10.49 4.39
N ALA A 44 11.82 11.60 5.14
CA ALA A 44 12.81 12.65 4.92
C ALA A 44 14.25 12.22 5.29
N MET A 45 14.41 11.29 6.24
CA MET A 45 15.72 10.79 6.67
C MET A 45 16.36 9.81 5.69
N GLY A 46 15.61 9.30 4.69
CA GLY A 46 16.12 8.35 3.70
C GLY A 46 17.36 8.89 2.97
N VAL A 47 18.37 8.04 2.76
CA VAL A 47 19.56 8.39 1.98
C VAL A 47 19.77 7.36 0.89
N LEU A 48 19.90 7.82 -0.35
CA LEU A 48 20.23 6.98 -1.50
C LEU A 48 21.48 7.50 -2.18
N GLN A 49 22.53 6.69 -2.23
CA GLN A 49 23.81 7.03 -2.88
C GLN A 49 24.36 8.41 -2.44
N GLY A 50 24.31 8.70 -1.13
CA GLY A 50 24.78 9.96 -0.56
C GLY A 50 23.81 11.15 -0.72
N ARG A 51 22.69 10.98 -1.45
CA ARG A 51 21.63 11.99 -1.57
C ARG A 51 20.62 11.82 -0.45
N ARG A 52 20.47 12.85 0.39
CA ARG A 52 19.46 12.90 1.46
C ARG A 52 18.06 13.11 0.90
N GLY A 53 17.06 12.53 1.54
CA GLY A 53 15.65 12.57 1.14
C GLY A 53 15.36 11.89 -0.19
N ALA A 54 16.26 11.03 -0.67
CA ALA A 54 16.14 10.41 -1.99
C ALA A 54 15.63 8.98 -1.90
N TRP A 55 14.74 8.64 -2.84
CA TRP A 55 14.17 7.32 -3.04
C TRP A 55 14.49 6.85 -4.46
N GLY A 56 14.58 5.54 -4.64
CA GLY A 56 15.03 4.94 -5.90
C GLY A 56 14.20 3.74 -6.28
N TYR A 57 14.12 3.50 -7.58
CA TYR A 57 13.50 2.31 -8.13
C TYR A 57 14.55 1.22 -8.31
N VAL A 58 14.19 -0.01 -7.97
CA VAL A 58 15.02 -1.19 -8.24
C VAL A 58 14.75 -1.62 -9.69
N ALA A 59 15.82 -1.72 -10.48
CA ALA A 59 15.74 -2.28 -11.83
C ALA A 59 15.27 -3.75 -11.76
N GLY A 60 14.28 -4.12 -12.58
CA GLY A 60 13.57 -5.41 -12.50
C GLY A 60 12.52 -5.47 -11.39
N GLY A 61 12.27 -4.36 -10.68
CA GLY A 61 11.33 -4.28 -9.56
C GLY A 61 11.82 -4.93 -8.26
N MET A 62 10.97 -4.90 -7.23
CA MET A 62 11.34 -5.40 -5.89
C MET A 62 11.64 -6.92 -5.85
N GLY A 63 11.08 -7.68 -6.79
CA GLY A 63 11.39 -9.12 -6.93
C GLY A 63 12.86 -9.37 -7.29
N ALA A 64 13.48 -8.49 -8.09
CA ALA A 64 14.89 -8.59 -8.45
C ALA A 64 15.79 -8.36 -7.22
N LEU A 65 15.42 -7.44 -6.32
CA LEU A 65 16.14 -7.24 -5.06
C LEU A 65 16.10 -8.49 -4.18
N SER A 66 14.89 -9.05 -3.96
CA SER A 66 14.74 -10.28 -3.18
C SER A 66 15.51 -11.46 -3.78
N GLY A 67 15.48 -11.60 -5.11
CA GLY A 67 16.26 -12.59 -5.85
C GLY A 67 17.77 -12.41 -5.66
N ALA A 68 18.26 -11.18 -5.78
CA ALA A 68 19.67 -10.86 -5.57
C ALA A 68 20.13 -11.19 -4.14
N LEU A 69 19.32 -10.88 -3.12
CA LEU A 69 19.60 -11.25 -1.73
C LEU A 69 19.65 -12.77 -1.54
N ALA A 70 18.71 -13.50 -2.14
CA ALA A 70 18.69 -14.97 -2.10
C ALA A 70 19.93 -15.57 -2.77
N CYS A 71 20.31 -15.08 -3.95
CA CYS A 71 21.52 -15.52 -4.65
C CYS A 71 22.80 -15.22 -3.84
N ALA A 72 22.90 -14.03 -3.26
CA ALA A 72 24.05 -13.66 -2.43
C ALA A 72 24.17 -14.55 -1.18
N ALA A 73 23.05 -14.87 -0.53
CA ALA A 73 23.02 -15.80 0.60
C ALA A 73 23.41 -17.23 0.17
N ALA A 74 22.86 -17.72 -0.94
CA ALA A 74 23.17 -19.05 -1.47
C ALA A 74 24.65 -19.20 -1.85
N ALA A 75 25.26 -18.17 -2.44
CA ALA A 75 26.69 -18.12 -2.74
C ALA A 75 27.58 -18.19 -1.49
N ARG A 76 27.01 -17.93 -0.30
CA ARG A 76 27.67 -18.08 1.01
C ARG A 76 27.25 -19.35 1.76
N GLY A 77 26.59 -20.29 1.08
CA GLY A 77 26.20 -21.59 1.63
C GLY A 77 24.84 -21.62 2.31
N ALA A 78 24.01 -20.58 2.18
CA ALA A 78 22.64 -20.63 2.66
C ALA A 78 21.77 -21.53 1.78
N HIS A 79 20.89 -22.32 2.41
CA HIS A 79 19.87 -23.09 1.71
C HIS A 79 18.51 -22.40 1.86
N VAL A 80 17.83 -22.16 0.74
CA VAL A 80 16.51 -21.51 0.70
C VAL A 80 15.47 -22.54 0.30
N PHE A 81 14.45 -22.73 1.13
CA PHE A 81 13.35 -23.63 0.86
C PHE A 81 12.05 -22.82 0.76
N THR A 82 11.36 -22.94 -0.38
CA THR A 82 10.04 -22.35 -0.63
C THR A 82 8.96 -23.40 -0.43
N GLU A 83 7.69 -23.00 -0.30
CA GLU A 83 6.57 -23.94 -0.12
C GLU A 83 6.75 -24.87 1.10
N LYS A 84 7.48 -24.39 2.13
CA LYS A 84 7.75 -25.12 3.38
C LYS A 84 7.23 -24.33 4.58
N PRO A 85 5.91 -24.31 4.83
CA PRO A 85 5.34 -23.58 5.95
C PRO A 85 5.87 -24.12 7.28
N VAL A 86 6.42 -23.24 8.12
CA VAL A 86 6.79 -23.56 9.49
C VAL A 86 5.52 -23.64 10.33
N SER A 87 5.32 -24.75 11.04
CA SER A 87 4.17 -24.97 11.91
C SER A 87 4.46 -24.68 13.38
N ARG A 88 5.72 -24.84 13.82
CA ARG A 88 6.11 -24.63 15.23
C ARG A 88 7.58 -24.28 15.38
N VAL A 89 7.92 -23.43 16.34
CA VAL A 89 9.28 -23.26 16.87
C VAL A 89 9.52 -24.29 17.97
N LEU A 90 10.59 -25.07 17.85
CA LEU A 90 10.96 -26.08 18.84
C LEU A 90 11.74 -25.41 19.98
N LEU A 91 11.19 -25.44 21.19
CA LEU A 91 11.86 -24.96 22.41
C LEU A 91 12.21 -26.14 23.33
N GLY A 92 13.44 -26.13 23.85
CA GLY A 92 13.85 -27.04 24.92
C GLY A 92 13.22 -26.65 26.26
N ARG A 93 13.29 -27.56 27.24
CA ARG A 93 12.81 -27.31 28.62
C ARG A 93 13.50 -26.14 29.32
N ASP A 94 14.67 -25.76 28.84
CA ASP A 94 15.46 -24.60 29.25
C ASP A 94 15.00 -23.29 28.57
N GLY A 95 13.92 -23.32 27.79
CA GLY A 95 13.38 -22.18 27.04
C GLY A 95 14.21 -21.79 25.81
N ARG A 96 15.25 -22.57 25.46
CA ARG A 96 16.11 -22.25 24.31
C ARG A 96 15.56 -22.85 23.03
N ALA A 97 15.69 -22.12 21.92
CA ALA A 97 15.37 -22.64 20.60
C ALA A 97 16.23 -23.87 20.25
N ARG A 98 15.61 -24.82 19.54
CA ARG A 98 16.20 -26.08 19.05
C ARG A 98 15.98 -26.30 17.56
N GLY A 99 15.19 -25.45 16.92
CA GLY A 99 14.84 -25.59 15.51
C GLY A 99 13.40 -25.20 15.24
N VAL A 100 12.89 -25.69 14.12
CA VAL A 100 11.50 -25.51 13.70
C VAL A 100 10.93 -26.83 13.20
N ALA A 101 9.63 -27.04 13.40
CA ALA A 101 8.86 -28.08 12.72
C ALA A 101 8.11 -27.45 11.53
N LEU A 102 8.08 -28.17 10.42
CA LEU A 102 7.33 -27.82 9.23
C LEU A 102 5.92 -28.43 9.28
N GLN A 103 5.02 -27.96 8.42
CA GLN A 103 3.65 -28.47 8.35
C GLN A 103 3.59 -29.95 7.91
N ASP A 104 4.58 -30.43 7.16
CA ASP A 104 4.70 -31.83 6.75
C ASP A 104 5.27 -32.76 7.84
N GLY A 105 5.52 -32.22 9.05
CA GLY A 105 6.08 -32.95 10.19
C GLY A 105 7.61 -33.03 10.19
N THR A 106 8.29 -32.54 9.15
CA THR A 106 9.76 -32.48 9.12
C THR A 106 10.28 -31.52 10.20
N GLU A 107 11.28 -31.95 10.96
CA GLU A 107 11.99 -31.08 11.91
C GLU A 107 13.33 -30.62 11.34
N VAL A 108 13.58 -29.32 11.41
CA VAL A 108 14.86 -28.70 11.05
C VAL A 108 15.52 -28.22 12.32
N THR A 109 16.61 -28.86 12.73
CA THR A 109 17.32 -28.52 13.98
C THR A 109 18.25 -27.33 13.79
N SER A 110 18.30 -26.44 14.78
CA SER A 110 19.19 -25.29 14.77
C SER A 110 19.50 -24.81 16.19
N ARG A 111 20.62 -24.08 16.34
CA ARG A 111 21.00 -23.43 17.62
C ARG A 111 20.31 -22.08 17.82
N VAL A 112 19.90 -21.44 16.71
CA VAL A 112 19.29 -20.11 16.67
C VAL A 112 18.15 -20.15 15.65
N VAL A 113 17.04 -19.50 15.98
CA VAL A 113 15.91 -19.27 15.08
C VAL A 113 15.71 -17.76 14.98
N LEU A 114 15.83 -17.23 13.77
CA LEU A 114 15.53 -15.83 13.46
C LEU A 114 14.19 -15.80 12.72
N SER A 115 13.15 -15.27 13.36
CA SER A 115 11.84 -15.14 12.74
C SER A 115 11.71 -13.80 12.04
N ASN A 116 11.40 -13.84 10.74
CA ASN A 116 10.95 -12.68 9.97
C ASN A 116 9.42 -12.59 9.88
N ALA A 117 8.68 -13.55 10.47
CA ALA A 117 7.24 -13.45 10.59
C ALA A 117 6.88 -12.38 11.63
N SER A 118 5.64 -11.87 11.58
CA SER A 118 5.17 -10.88 12.55
C SER A 118 5.32 -11.38 13.99
N PRO A 119 5.43 -10.46 14.98
CA PRO A 119 5.45 -10.85 16.38
C PRO A 119 4.22 -11.67 16.79
N GLN A 120 3.05 -11.36 16.26
CA GLN A 120 1.82 -12.11 16.52
C GLN A 120 1.94 -13.54 16.01
N ARG A 121 2.33 -13.76 14.74
CA ARG A 121 2.54 -15.10 14.17
C ARG A 121 3.61 -15.86 14.97
N THR A 122 4.75 -15.22 15.21
CA THR A 122 5.88 -15.85 15.88
C THR A 122 5.54 -16.30 17.30
N PHE A 123 4.94 -15.42 18.11
CA PHE A 123 4.79 -15.66 19.56
C PHE A 123 3.41 -16.16 19.97
N LEU A 124 2.36 -15.94 19.17
CA LEU A 124 1.01 -16.39 19.49
C LEU A 124 0.63 -17.68 18.78
N GLU A 125 1.30 -18.03 17.67
CA GLU A 125 0.97 -19.21 16.86
C GLU A 125 2.13 -20.20 16.76
N LEU A 126 3.35 -19.75 16.41
CA LEU A 126 4.48 -20.66 16.15
C LEU A 126 5.22 -21.09 17.43
N ALA A 127 5.38 -20.19 18.40
CA ALA A 127 6.04 -20.49 19.66
C ALA A 127 5.08 -21.22 20.62
N PRO A 128 5.58 -22.18 21.43
CA PRO A 128 4.78 -22.85 22.45
C PRO A 128 4.38 -21.84 23.54
N ARG A 129 3.11 -21.42 23.52
CA ARG A 129 2.58 -20.35 24.37
C ARG A 129 2.75 -20.62 25.86
N GLU A 130 2.67 -21.89 26.26
CA GLU A 130 2.88 -22.37 27.62
C GLU A 130 4.29 -22.12 28.17
N GLN A 131 5.27 -21.83 27.30
CA GLN A 131 6.64 -21.50 27.67
C GLN A 131 6.94 -20.00 27.60
N LEU A 132 5.95 -19.15 27.31
CA LEU A 132 6.10 -17.71 27.22
C LEU A 132 5.54 -17.01 28.47
N PRO A 133 6.18 -15.93 28.97
CA PRO A 133 5.63 -15.12 30.05
C PRO A 133 4.25 -14.53 29.68
N GLU A 134 3.29 -14.60 30.59
CA GLU A 134 1.91 -14.15 30.33
C GLU A 134 1.79 -12.64 30.06
N ASP A 135 2.59 -11.82 30.71
CA ASP A 135 2.67 -10.38 30.49
C ASP A 135 3.20 -10.06 29.09
N PHE A 136 4.21 -10.81 28.63
CA PHE A 136 4.74 -10.71 27.27
C PHE A 136 3.67 -11.07 26.23
N VAL A 137 2.98 -12.20 26.40
CA VAL A 137 1.89 -12.63 25.51
C VAL A 137 0.79 -11.56 25.46
N ARG A 138 0.36 -11.03 26.61
CA ARG A 138 -0.63 -9.94 26.67
C ARG A 138 -0.18 -8.69 25.93
N ARG A 139 1.12 -8.35 25.98
CA ARG A 139 1.68 -7.21 25.24
C ARG A 139 1.63 -7.43 23.74
N ILE A 140 2.01 -8.62 23.26
CA ILE A 140 1.96 -8.96 21.82
C ILE A 140 0.51 -8.97 21.32
N GLN A 141 -0.44 -9.50 22.10
CA GLN A 141 -1.88 -9.50 21.75
C GLN A 141 -2.47 -8.10 21.62
N ARG A 142 -1.92 -7.11 22.33
CA ARG A 142 -2.38 -5.72 22.30
C ARG A 142 -1.63 -4.85 21.29
N ALA A 143 -0.63 -5.40 20.60
CA ALA A 143 0.09 -4.67 19.57
C ALA A 143 -0.86 -4.38 18.40
N ASP A 144 -1.05 -3.10 18.11
CA ASP A 144 -1.85 -2.65 16.96
C ASP A 144 -0.99 -2.70 15.70
N THR A 145 -1.36 -3.58 14.78
CA THR A 145 -0.75 -3.71 13.44
C THR A 145 -1.78 -3.45 12.34
N CYS A 146 -2.88 -2.75 12.66
CA CYS A 146 -3.90 -2.45 11.67
C CYS A 146 -3.34 -1.55 10.56
N SER A 147 -3.32 -2.08 9.34
CA SER A 147 -2.95 -1.36 8.13
C SER A 147 -4.21 -1.04 7.33
N PRO A 148 -4.47 0.24 7.01
CA PRO A 148 -5.68 0.59 6.30
C PRO A 148 -5.42 0.77 4.80
N VAL A 149 -4.59 -0.08 4.21
CA VAL A 149 -4.13 0.08 2.81
C VAL A 149 -4.80 -0.93 1.91
N THR A 150 -5.32 -0.46 0.77
CA THR A 150 -5.62 -1.32 -0.37
C THR A 150 -4.63 -1.03 -1.48
N LYS A 151 -4.06 -2.09 -2.06
CA LYS A 151 -3.19 -1.99 -3.23
C LYS A 151 -3.95 -2.46 -4.46
N ILE A 152 -3.97 -1.63 -5.51
CA ILE A 152 -4.58 -1.97 -6.79
C ILE A 152 -3.51 -1.88 -7.87
N ASN A 153 -3.16 -3.03 -8.46
CA ASN A 153 -2.31 -3.08 -9.63
C ASN A 153 -3.18 -3.01 -10.88
N VAL A 154 -2.85 -2.12 -11.81
CA VAL A 154 -3.64 -1.89 -13.02
C VAL A 154 -2.72 -1.97 -14.24
N ALA A 155 -3.08 -2.81 -15.18
CA ALA A 155 -2.47 -2.83 -16.50
C ALA A 155 -3.30 -1.93 -17.42
N VAL A 156 -2.64 -0.97 -18.07
CA VAL A 156 -3.27 -0.03 -19.02
C VAL A 156 -2.59 -0.10 -20.38
N ASP A 157 -3.36 0.12 -21.46
CA ASP A 157 -2.89 0.12 -22.85
C ASP A 157 -2.36 1.49 -23.34
N ARG A 158 -2.25 2.46 -22.44
CA ARG A 158 -1.71 3.82 -22.65
C ARG A 158 -1.48 4.53 -21.32
N LEU A 159 -0.64 5.55 -21.31
CA LEU A 159 -0.44 6.39 -20.12
C LEU A 159 -1.71 7.16 -19.76
N PRO A 160 -1.99 7.37 -18.46
CA PRO A 160 -2.99 8.34 -18.01
C PRO A 160 -2.68 9.74 -18.55
N ASN A 161 -3.68 10.46 -19.04
CA ASN A 161 -3.52 11.84 -19.51
C ASN A 161 -4.16 12.81 -18.53
N PHE A 162 -3.36 13.41 -17.65
CA PHE A 162 -3.87 14.25 -16.57
C PHE A 162 -4.29 15.64 -17.04
N LEU A 163 -5.45 16.11 -16.58
CA LEU A 163 -5.98 17.44 -16.92
C LEU A 163 -5.04 18.59 -16.54
N ALA A 164 -4.34 18.46 -15.41
CA ALA A 164 -3.42 19.48 -14.91
C ALA A 164 -2.08 19.53 -15.67
N ALA A 165 -1.70 18.44 -16.34
CA ALA A 165 -0.47 18.34 -17.12
C ALA A 165 -0.69 17.44 -18.35
N PRO A 166 -1.40 17.91 -19.38
CA PRO A 166 -1.80 17.06 -20.50
C PRO A 166 -0.61 16.52 -21.29
N ASN A 167 -0.71 15.26 -21.72
CA ASN A 167 0.23 14.60 -22.62
C ASN A 167 -0.01 15.05 -24.07
N PRO A 168 0.94 15.77 -24.71
CA PRO A 168 0.80 16.16 -26.11
C PRO A 168 0.94 14.97 -27.07
N ARG A 169 1.60 13.89 -26.63
CA ARG A 169 1.78 12.63 -27.38
C ARG A 169 1.44 11.45 -26.48
N ARG A 170 0.57 10.57 -26.98
CA ARG A 170 -0.06 9.49 -26.20
C ARG A 170 0.91 8.50 -25.56
N ASP A 171 2.02 8.22 -26.23
CA ASP A 171 2.97 7.16 -25.84
C ASP A 171 4.30 7.71 -25.30
N GLN A 172 4.36 9.03 -25.01
CA GLN A 172 5.56 9.65 -24.49
C GLN A 172 5.40 9.98 -23.00
N PRO A 173 6.15 9.32 -22.10
CA PRO A 173 6.13 9.69 -20.69
C PRO A 173 6.66 11.11 -20.47
N LEU A 174 5.94 11.87 -19.67
CA LEU A 174 6.36 13.18 -19.15
C LEU A 174 6.90 13.07 -17.72
N PRO A 175 7.60 14.08 -17.18
CA PRO A 175 8.21 14.03 -15.84
C PRO A 175 7.26 13.62 -14.70
N HIS A 176 5.99 14.03 -14.76
CA HIS A 176 5.01 13.65 -13.73
C HIS A 176 4.65 12.15 -13.75
N HIS A 177 4.86 11.43 -14.86
CA HIS A 177 4.70 9.97 -14.90
C HIS A 177 5.86 9.22 -14.24
N GLN A 178 6.94 9.93 -13.90
CA GLN A 178 8.16 9.38 -13.31
C GLN A 178 8.23 9.62 -11.79
N CYS A 179 7.20 10.23 -11.19
CA CYS A 179 7.12 10.50 -9.76
C CYS A 179 5.91 9.79 -9.13
N SER A 180 5.79 9.91 -7.80
CA SER A 180 4.53 9.60 -7.13
C SER A 180 3.50 10.69 -7.42
N ILE A 181 2.26 10.30 -7.71
CA ILE A 181 1.14 11.20 -8.02
C ILE A 181 0.08 11.02 -6.95
N HIS A 182 -0.22 12.08 -6.22
CA HIS A 182 -1.16 12.04 -5.10
C HIS A 182 -2.50 12.64 -5.54
N LEU A 183 -3.57 11.85 -5.49
CA LEU A 183 -4.93 12.27 -5.84
C LEU A 183 -5.79 12.32 -4.59
N ASN A 184 -6.83 13.17 -4.61
CA ASN A 184 -7.69 13.43 -3.45
C ASN A 184 -6.88 13.84 -2.21
N CYS A 185 -5.94 14.76 -2.40
CA CYS A 185 -5.06 15.30 -1.35
C CYS A 185 -5.09 16.83 -1.38
N GLU A 186 -6.27 17.43 -1.56
CA GLU A 186 -6.41 18.88 -1.72
C GLU A 186 -6.51 19.63 -0.39
N SER A 187 -6.86 18.94 0.70
CA SER A 187 -6.87 19.51 2.05
C SER A 187 -6.67 18.44 3.13
N SER A 188 -6.11 18.87 4.27
CA SER A 188 -5.88 18.00 5.42
C SER A 188 -7.19 17.48 6.05
N GLU A 189 -8.28 18.24 5.90
CA GLU A 189 -9.62 17.85 6.32
C GLU A 189 -10.13 16.64 5.52
N LEU A 190 -9.82 16.56 4.22
CA LEU A 190 -10.20 15.40 3.42
C LEU A 190 -9.52 14.12 3.93
N LEU A 191 -8.22 14.20 4.23
CA LEU A 191 -7.46 13.07 4.80
C LEU A 191 -8.03 12.65 6.16
N HIS A 192 -8.37 13.62 7.01
CA HIS A 192 -8.99 13.33 8.31
C HIS A 192 -10.35 12.66 8.17
N ARG A 193 -11.18 13.11 7.21
CA ARG A 193 -12.48 12.50 6.93
C ARG A 193 -12.34 11.07 6.44
N ALA A 194 -11.41 10.81 5.53
CA ALA A 194 -11.14 9.45 5.04
C ALA A 194 -10.77 8.51 6.19
N TYR A 195 -9.91 8.97 7.12
CA TYR A 195 -9.61 8.26 8.36
C TYR A 195 -10.85 8.01 9.22
N ALA A 196 -11.70 9.02 9.42
CA ALA A 196 -12.92 8.89 10.22
C ALA A 196 -13.92 7.89 9.62
N GLU A 197 -14.11 7.90 8.30
CA GLU A 197 -14.95 6.92 7.60
C GLU A 197 -14.43 5.49 7.80
N ALA A 198 -13.12 5.29 7.65
CA ALA A 198 -12.49 3.98 7.87
C ALA A 198 -12.62 3.50 9.31
N ARG A 199 -12.58 4.43 10.29
CA ARG A 199 -12.78 4.11 11.70
C ARG A 199 -14.19 3.58 12.00
N ASP A 200 -15.18 3.97 11.19
CA ASP A 200 -16.55 3.46 11.22
C ASP A 200 -16.74 2.17 10.37
N GLY A 201 -15.66 1.60 9.83
CA GLY A 201 -15.73 0.44 8.92
C GLY A 201 -16.22 0.79 7.51
N ARG A 202 -16.21 2.07 7.11
CA ARG A 202 -16.63 2.49 5.77
C ARG A 202 -15.40 2.83 4.93
N PRO A 203 -15.22 2.25 3.72
CA PRO A 203 -14.20 2.74 2.80
C PRO A 203 -14.43 4.22 2.50
N SER A 204 -13.36 4.99 2.36
CA SER A 204 -13.52 6.43 2.18
C SER A 204 -14.29 6.76 0.91
N SER A 205 -15.19 7.74 1.01
CA SER A 205 -15.96 8.23 -0.12
C SER A 205 -15.11 9.00 -1.15
N ARG A 206 -13.97 9.53 -0.69
CA ARG A 206 -12.92 10.16 -1.51
C ARG A 206 -11.56 9.65 -1.03
N PRO A 207 -11.18 8.42 -1.45
CA PRO A 207 -9.96 7.80 -0.95
C PRO A 207 -8.75 8.65 -1.34
N MET A 208 -7.81 8.82 -0.40
CA MET A 208 -6.46 9.28 -0.70
C MET A 208 -5.79 8.21 -1.57
N ILE A 209 -5.30 8.59 -2.75
CA ILE A 209 -4.68 7.66 -3.70
C ILE A 209 -3.25 8.12 -3.97
N GLU A 210 -2.29 7.26 -3.71
CA GLU A 210 -0.94 7.37 -4.22
C GLU A 210 -0.83 6.52 -5.51
N LEU A 211 -0.49 7.16 -6.63
CA LEU A 211 -0.38 6.54 -7.95
C LEU A 211 1.07 6.59 -8.43
N CYS A 212 1.61 5.44 -8.81
CA CYS A 212 2.93 5.30 -9.41
C CYS A 212 2.86 4.53 -10.73
N ILE A 213 3.73 4.85 -11.69
CA ILE A 213 3.80 4.17 -13.00
C ILE A 213 5.21 3.59 -13.19
N PRO A 214 5.57 2.51 -12.47
CA PRO A 214 6.94 1.99 -12.46
C PRO A 214 7.45 1.59 -13.86
N SER A 215 6.54 1.14 -14.74
CA SER A 215 6.89 0.78 -16.14
C SER A 215 7.40 1.93 -17.00
N VAL A 216 7.23 3.19 -16.57
CA VAL A 216 7.84 4.35 -17.24
C VAL A 216 9.34 4.44 -16.93
N LEU A 217 9.74 4.06 -15.72
CA LEU A 217 11.14 4.07 -15.27
C LEU A 217 11.86 2.78 -15.66
N ASP A 218 11.15 1.67 -15.67
CA ASP A 218 11.63 0.37 -16.11
C ASP A 218 10.68 -0.24 -17.16
N PRO A 219 10.94 -0.01 -18.46
CA PRO A 219 10.12 -0.53 -19.54
C PRO A 219 10.00 -2.06 -19.59
N GLY A 220 10.88 -2.80 -18.90
CA GLY A 220 10.81 -4.27 -18.82
C GLY A 220 9.63 -4.80 -18.00
N LEU A 221 8.96 -3.93 -17.24
CA LEU A 221 7.82 -4.30 -16.38
C LEU A 221 6.50 -4.44 -17.13
N ALA A 222 6.41 -4.01 -18.39
CA ALA A 222 5.18 -4.08 -19.19
C ALA A 222 5.47 -4.38 -20.67
N PRO A 223 4.53 -5.00 -21.41
CA PRO A 223 4.62 -5.10 -22.87
C PRO A 223 4.70 -3.71 -23.52
N ARG A 224 5.28 -3.63 -24.73
CA ARG A 224 5.41 -2.36 -25.47
C ARG A 224 4.04 -1.71 -25.69
N GLY A 225 3.93 -0.43 -25.32
CA GLY A 225 2.69 0.36 -25.41
C GLY A 225 1.73 0.15 -24.24
N CYS A 226 2.01 -0.80 -23.36
CA CYS A 226 1.27 -1.00 -22.11
C CYS A 226 2.07 -0.44 -20.93
N HIS A 227 1.36 -0.14 -19.84
CA HIS A 227 1.96 0.31 -18.61
C HIS A 227 1.34 -0.39 -17.41
N VAL A 228 2.15 -0.57 -16.37
CA VAL A 228 1.69 -0.94 -15.03
C VAL A 228 1.54 0.33 -14.22
N VAL A 229 0.33 0.55 -13.70
CA VAL A 229 -0.03 1.60 -12.75
C VAL A 229 -0.30 0.93 -11.40
N SER A 230 0.39 1.36 -10.35
CA SER A 230 0.14 0.93 -8.97
C SER A 230 -0.60 2.03 -8.23
N LEU A 231 -1.76 1.69 -7.67
CA LEU A 231 -2.56 2.58 -6.83
C LEU A 231 -2.50 2.06 -5.40
N PHE A 232 -2.08 2.89 -4.46
CA PHE A 232 -2.21 2.63 -3.03
C PHE A 232 -3.27 3.56 -2.48
N THR A 233 -4.34 2.99 -1.93
CA THR A 233 -5.40 3.77 -1.31
C THR A 233 -5.33 3.64 0.21
N GLN A 234 -5.29 4.78 0.88
CA GLN A 234 -5.22 4.87 2.33
C GLN A 234 -6.64 4.93 2.93
N PHE A 235 -6.78 4.44 4.17
CA PHE A 235 -8.03 4.44 4.93
C PHE A 235 -9.09 3.48 4.36
N THR A 236 -8.66 2.27 4.04
CA THR A 236 -9.56 1.13 3.78
C THR A 236 -9.63 0.25 5.03
N PRO A 237 -10.82 0.01 5.61
CA PRO A 237 -10.92 -0.79 6.83
C PRO A 237 -10.72 -2.29 6.54
N ALA A 238 -10.13 -3.01 7.49
CA ALA A 238 -9.96 -4.48 7.38
C ALA A 238 -11.31 -5.23 7.40
N VAL A 239 -12.30 -4.70 8.13
CA VAL A 239 -13.67 -5.23 8.19
C VAL A 239 -14.65 -4.11 7.89
N LEU A 240 -15.63 -4.38 7.03
CA LEU A 240 -16.62 -3.41 6.63
C LEU A 240 -17.68 -3.20 7.73
N ALA A 241 -18.34 -2.04 7.69
CA ALA A 241 -19.42 -1.68 8.61
C ALA A 241 -20.47 -2.80 8.72
N GLY A 242 -20.93 -3.03 9.95
CA GLY A 242 -21.80 -4.15 10.30
C GLY A 242 -21.09 -5.51 10.39
N GLY A 243 -19.75 -5.53 10.44
CA GLY A 243 -18.96 -6.76 10.56
C GLY A 243 -18.86 -7.55 9.25
N ARG A 244 -19.17 -6.92 8.11
CA ARG A 244 -19.17 -7.60 6.82
C ARG A 244 -17.73 -7.84 6.34
N PRO A 245 -17.40 -9.04 5.85
CA PRO A 245 -16.09 -9.30 5.25
C PRO A 245 -15.98 -8.66 3.85
N TRP A 246 -14.76 -8.53 3.36
CA TRP A 246 -14.49 -8.17 1.96
C TRP A 246 -14.71 -9.39 1.05
N ASP A 247 -15.77 -9.36 0.24
CA ASP A 247 -16.02 -10.32 -0.82
C ASP A 247 -15.61 -9.75 -2.20
N ALA A 248 -15.80 -10.55 -3.25
CA ALA A 248 -15.45 -10.14 -4.62
C ALA A 248 -16.26 -8.91 -5.07
N ALA A 249 -17.55 -8.85 -4.75
CA ALA A 249 -18.41 -7.74 -5.15
C ALA A 249 -18.02 -6.44 -4.44
N ALA A 250 -17.68 -6.49 -3.16
CA ALA A 250 -17.20 -5.34 -2.40
C ALA A 250 -15.85 -4.84 -2.92
N ARG A 251 -14.92 -5.75 -3.25
CA ARG A 251 -13.64 -5.40 -3.91
C ARG A 251 -13.85 -4.72 -5.25
N ASP A 252 -14.70 -5.31 -6.08
CA ASP A 252 -15.00 -4.77 -7.40
C ASP A 252 -15.62 -3.39 -7.28
N ALA A 253 -16.65 -3.22 -6.45
CA ALA A 253 -17.32 -1.94 -6.22
C ALA A 253 -16.39 -0.85 -5.66
N TYR A 254 -15.40 -1.23 -4.83
CA TYR A 254 -14.39 -0.30 -4.34
C TYR A 254 -13.43 0.16 -5.45
N ALA A 255 -12.98 -0.76 -6.29
CA ALA A 255 -12.02 -0.45 -7.35
C ALA A 255 -12.67 0.22 -8.57
N ASP A 256 -13.80 -0.29 -9.06
CA ASP A 256 -14.55 0.22 -10.21
C ASP A 256 -16.05 -0.12 -10.10
N THR A 257 -16.92 0.86 -10.27
CA THR A 257 -18.38 0.68 -10.34
C THR A 257 -18.85 -0.04 -11.62
N GLY A 258 -17.95 -0.38 -12.53
CA GLY A 258 -18.24 -1.13 -13.76
C GLY A 258 -18.23 -0.23 -15.00
N ARG A 259 -17.95 -0.83 -16.17
CA ARG A 259 -17.96 -0.17 -17.47
C ARG A 259 -19.39 0.11 -17.94
N GLU A 260 -20.07 1.10 -17.38
CA GLU A 260 -21.13 1.77 -18.16
C GLU A 260 -20.45 2.77 -19.11
N ARG A 261 -20.38 2.42 -20.40
CA ARG A 261 -19.93 3.32 -21.47
C ARG A 261 -20.81 4.59 -21.44
N PRO A 262 -20.24 5.80 -21.33
CA PRO A 262 -21.01 7.01 -21.57
C PRO A 262 -21.52 7.00 -23.02
N ARG A 263 -22.84 7.16 -23.21
CA ARG A 263 -23.43 7.43 -24.52
C ARG A 263 -23.22 8.91 -24.86
N GLY A 264 -22.46 9.18 -25.92
CA GLY A 264 -22.52 10.44 -26.69
C GLY A 264 -21.27 11.35 -26.62
N PRO A 265 -20.92 12.04 -27.72
CA PRO A 265 -19.78 12.95 -27.76
C PRO A 265 -20.17 14.33 -27.20
N GLY A 266 -19.60 14.70 -26.05
CA GLY A 266 -19.65 16.06 -25.52
C GLY A 266 -18.33 16.77 -25.78
N THR A 267 -18.39 17.89 -26.50
CA THR A 267 -17.25 18.77 -26.83
C THR A 267 -16.56 19.30 -25.56
N ALA A 268 -15.26 19.07 -25.42
CA ALA A 268 -14.46 19.59 -24.31
C ALA A 268 -13.99 21.03 -24.61
N ALA A 269 -14.56 22.00 -23.90
CA ALA A 269 -13.97 23.31 -23.70
C ALA A 269 -13.16 23.30 -22.39
N ALA A 270 -11.99 23.95 -22.39
CA ALA A 270 -11.12 24.04 -21.22
C ALA A 270 -11.84 24.72 -20.05
N ALA A 271 -12.08 23.97 -18.98
CA ALA A 271 -12.69 24.44 -17.74
C ALA A 271 -11.70 24.30 -16.58
N PRO A 272 -11.76 25.19 -15.57
CA PRO A 272 -10.88 25.15 -14.41
C PRO A 272 -11.04 23.83 -13.63
N THR A 273 -10.00 23.45 -12.90
CA THR A 273 -9.88 22.21 -12.10
C THR A 273 -11.23 21.84 -11.44
N PRO A 274 -11.83 20.69 -11.77
CA PRO A 274 -13.19 20.40 -11.34
C PRO A 274 -13.23 20.24 -9.82
N ARG A 275 -13.95 21.13 -9.12
CA ARG A 275 -14.36 20.91 -7.72
C ARG A 275 -15.46 19.86 -7.73
N LEU A 276 -15.06 18.60 -7.58
CA LEU A 276 -15.97 17.45 -7.63
C LEU A 276 -16.84 17.37 -6.35
N PRO A 277 -18.16 17.12 -6.47
CA PRO A 277 -19.06 17.08 -5.32
C PRO A 277 -18.77 15.90 -4.36
N LEU A 278 -18.86 16.18 -3.05
CA LEU A 278 -18.39 15.36 -1.91
C LEU A 278 -19.33 14.21 -1.49
N ALA A 279 -20.50 14.03 -2.12
CA ALA A 279 -21.64 13.36 -1.46
C ALA A 279 -21.85 11.86 -1.75
N ALA A 280 -21.10 11.23 -2.66
CA ALA A 280 -21.24 9.80 -2.96
C ALA A 280 -19.90 9.08 -2.80
N SER A 281 -19.93 7.86 -2.24
CA SER A 281 -18.74 7.01 -2.22
C SER A 281 -18.35 6.67 -3.66
N ARG A 282 -17.11 7.03 -4.05
CA ARG A 282 -16.61 6.84 -5.40
C ARG A 282 -15.67 5.65 -5.44
N ALA A 283 -15.81 4.84 -6.49
CA ALA A 283 -14.79 3.85 -6.78
C ALA A 283 -13.46 4.53 -7.11
N VAL A 284 -12.35 3.85 -6.80
CA VAL A 284 -10.99 4.38 -7.01
C VAL A 284 -10.79 4.80 -8.47
N PHE A 285 -11.25 4.00 -9.43
CA PHE A 285 -11.09 4.33 -10.85
C PHE A 285 -11.91 5.55 -11.28
N ASP A 286 -13.06 5.81 -10.65
CA ASP A 286 -13.85 7.02 -10.93
C ASP A 286 -13.13 8.27 -10.41
N CYS A 287 -12.39 8.15 -9.30
CA CYS A 287 -11.51 9.22 -8.84
C CYS A 287 -10.39 9.48 -9.84
N VAL A 288 -9.69 8.44 -10.32
CA VAL A 288 -8.61 8.61 -11.31
C VAL A 288 -9.16 9.18 -12.63
N GLU A 289 -10.29 8.66 -13.13
CA GLU A 289 -10.95 9.13 -14.35
C GLU A 289 -11.27 10.63 -14.31
N ALA A 290 -11.65 11.16 -13.15
CA ALA A 290 -11.95 12.58 -13.00
C ALA A 290 -10.70 13.48 -13.13
N TYR A 291 -9.51 12.94 -12.87
CA TYR A 291 -8.23 13.65 -13.06
C TYR A 291 -7.55 13.32 -14.39
N ALA A 292 -7.80 12.13 -14.93
CA ALA A 292 -7.24 11.63 -16.18
C ALA A 292 -8.33 10.93 -17.03
N PRO A 293 -9.17 11.70 -17.75
CA PRO A 293 -10.23 11.14 -18.57
C PRO A 293 -9.71 10.12 -19.59
N GLY A 294 -10.44 9.01 -19.74
CA GLY A 294 -10.06 7.87 -20.56
C GLY A 294 -9.22 6.80 -19.84
N PHE A 295 -8.92 6.99 -18.56
CA PHE A 295 -8.22 6.00 -17.72
C PHE A 295 -8.99 4.69 -17.65
N LYS A 296 -10.28 4.69 -17.30
CA LYS A 296 -11.11 3.47 -17.24
C LYS A 296 -11.13 2.71 -18.56
N ALA A 297 -11.17 3.45 -19.67
CA ALA A 297 -11.14 2.89 -21.01
C ALA A 297 -9.76 2.32 -21.40
N SER A 298 -8.69 2.67 -20.69
CA SER A 298 -7.33 2.13 -20.92
C SER A 298 -7.05 0.85 -20.15
N VAL A 299 -7.84 0.55 -19.11
CA VAL A 299 -7.62 -0.62 -18.25
C VAL A 299 -7.85 -1.91 -19.05
N VAL A 300 -6.81 -2.74 -19.12
CA VAL A 300 -6.81 -4.07 -19.74
C VAL A 300 -6.71 -5.20 -18.72
N GLY A 301 -6.31 -4.90 -17.49
CA GLY A 301 -6.27 -5.85 -16.39
C GLY A 301 -6.15 -5.14 -15.05
N ARG A 302 -6.62 -5.79 -13.98
CA ARG A 302 -6.48 -5.27 -12.62
C ARG A 302 -6.36 -6.41 -11.60
N ASP A 303 -5.71 -6.11 -10.49
CA ASP A 303 -5.61 -6.94 -9.30
C ASP A 303 -5.81 -6.05 -8.07
N VAL A 304 -6.72 -6.43 -7.17
CA VAL A 304 -7.18 -5.63 -6.02
C VAL A 304 -6.89 -6.39 -4.74
N LEU A 305 -5.98 -5.87 -3.93
CA LEU A 305 -5.51 -6.47 -2.69
C LEU A 305 -5.95 -5.60 -1.50
N THR A 306 -7.06 -5.98 -0.87
CA THR A 306 -7.59 -5.32 0.33
C THR A 306 -6.80 -5.72 1.58
N PRO A 307 -6.95 -5.06 2.74
CA PRO A 307 -6.21 -5.44 3.94
C PRO A 307 -6.32 -6.94 4.30
N PRO A 308 -7.51 -7.59 4.25
CA PRO A 308 -7.58 -9.04 4.46
C PRO A 308 -6.85 -9.88 3.41
N ASP A 309 -6.74 -9.41 2.16
CA ASP A 309 -5.96 -10.09 1.13
C ASP A 309 -4.46 -9.96 1.39
N LEU A 310 -4.00 -8.77 1.80
CA LEU A 310 -2.61 -8.52 2.17
C LEU A 310 -2.20 -9.40 3.37
N GLU A 311 -3.06 -9.49 4.38
CA GLU A 311 -2.86 -10.38 5.52
C GLU A 311 -2.75 -11.84 5.09
N ARG A 312 -3.67 -12.30 4.24
CA ARG A 312 -3.73 -13.69 3.78
C ARG A 312 -2.55 -14.08 2.89
N ILE A 313 -2.14 -13.19 1.98
CA ILE A 313 -1.13 -13.49 0.95
C ILE A 313 0.28 -13.26 1.49
N PHE A 314 0.50 -12.21 2.29
CA PHE A 314 1.83 -11.80 2.74
C PHE A 314 2.07 -12.05 4.24
N GLY A 315 1.06 -12.50 4.99
CA GLY A 315 1.20 -12.78 6.41
C GLY A 315 1.29 -11.53 7.29
N LEU A 316 0.67 -10.43 6.86
CA LEU A 316 0.65 -9.12 7.55
C LEU A 316 -0.59 -9.02 8.46
N PRO A 317 -0.49 -9.27 9.78
CA PRO A 317 -1.67 -9.33 10.64
C PRO A 317 -2.33 -7.95 10.74
N GLY A 318 -3.62 -7.86 10.45
CA GLY A 318 -4.36 -6.59 10.47
C GLY A 318 -4.27 -5.79 9.15
N GLY A 319 -3.67 -6.36 8.11
CA GLY A 319 -3.49 -5.74 6.79
C GLY A 319 -2.04 -5.53 6.41
#